data_AF-A0A2T6FL43-F1
#
_entry.id   AF-A0A2T6FL43-F1
#
_cell.length_a   1.000
_cell.length_b   1.000
_cell.length_c   1.000
_cell.angle_alpha   90.00
_cell.angle_beta   90.00
_cell.angle_gamma   90.00
#
_symmetry.space_group_name_H-M   'P 1'
#
loop_
_entity.id
_entity.type
_entity.pdbx_description
1 polymer ?
#
loop_
_entity_poly.entity_id
_entity_poly.type
_entity_poly.pdbx_seq_one_letter_code
_entity_poly.pdbx_strand_id
1 'polypeptide(L)'
;MENLDQALDLMVDRLLEYDEIAFLDLVQFVWRRGWKLENATIPESKDPLRKALGASLVERMVEVWNAPPKNSDEKVPVWCEGVPAVFDRFWVVKPEDRNLWESEPANAIFAKRNIFAPKEFMFFYE
;
A
#
# COMPACT_ATOMS: atom_id res chain seq x y z
N MET A 1 -9.15 -13.25 9.93
CA MET A 1 -8.17 -12.16 9.92
C MET A 1 -8.13 -11.58 11.31
N GLU A 2 -7.09 -11.95 12.04
CA GLU A 2 -7.01 -11.80 13.50
C GLU A 2 -6.17 -10.59 13.92
N ASN A 3 -5.30 -10.09 13.03
CA ASN A 3 -4.44 -8.94 13.30
C ASN A 3 -4.12 -8.12 12.04
N LEU A 4 -3.42 -7.01 12.26
CA LEU A 4 -2.97 -6.07 11.22
C LEU A 4 -2.07 -6.72 10.17
N ASP A 5 -1.10 -7.52 10.60
CA ASP A 5 -0.11 -8.12 9.69
C ASP A 5 -0.76 -9.09 8.69
N GLN A 6 -1.69 -9.94 9.16
CA GLN A 6 -2.48 -10.81 8.28
C GLN A 6 -3.33 -10.01 7.29
N ALA A 7 -3.81 -8.82 7.69
CA ALA A 7 -4.58 -7.95 6.79
C ALA A 7 -3.68 -7.32 5.72
N LEU A 8 -2.50 -6.86 6.11
CA LEU A 8 -1.50 -6.32 5.18
C LEU A 8 -1.06 -7.38 4.17
N ASP A 9 -0.80 -8.61 4.62
CA ASP A 9 -0.44 -9.71 3.73
C ASP A 9 -1.56 -9.99 2.71
N LEU A 10 -2.82 -10.01 3.16
CA LEU A 10 -3.96 -10.22 2.27
C LEU A 10 -4.17 -9.04 1.31
N MET A 11 -3.93 -7.80 1.75
CA MET A 11 -3.96 -6.63 0.87
C MET A 11 -2.91 -6.74 -0.24
N VAL A 12 -1.70 -7.21 0.09
CA VAL A 12 -0.66 -7.48 -0.89
C VAL A 12 -1.10 -8.57 -1.87
N ASP A 13 -1.72 -9.65 -1.40
CA ASP A 13 -2.28 -10.69 -2.28
C ASP A 13 -3.30 -10.11 -3.27
N ARG A 14 -4.27 -9.32 -2.78
CA ARG A 14 -5.28 -8.69 -3.66
C ARG A 14 -4.68 -7.76 -4.68
N LEU A 15 -3.61 -7.03 -4.35
CA LEU A 15 -2.92 -6.20 -5.33
C LEU A 15 -2.19 -7.00 -6.39
N LEU A 16 -1.54 -8.11 -6.02
CA LEU A 16 -0.87 -8.99 -6.98
C LEU A 16 -1.89 -9.68 -7.91
N GLU A 17 -3.10 -9.93 -7.41
CA GLU A 17 -4.23 -10.46 -8.18
C GLU A 17 -4.97 -9.39 -8.99
N TYR A 18 -4.62 -8.11 -8.84
CA TYR A 18 -5.33 -6.97 -9.42
C TYR A 18 -6.83 -6.92 -9.05
N ASP A 19 -7.18 -7.40 -7.86
CA ASP A 19 -8.51 -7.33 -7.28
C ASP A 19 -8.68 -6.03 -6.48
N GLU A 20 -8.94 -4.94 -7.20
CA GLU A 20 -9.08 -3.61 -6.61
C GLU A 20 -10.22 -3.55 -5.59
N ILE A 21 -11.36 -4.18 -5.87
CA ILE A 21 -12.53 -4.11 -4.98
C ILE A 21 -12.18 -4.77 -3.63
N ALA A 22 -11.67 -6.02 -3.66
CA ALA A 22 -11.30 -6.70 -2.42
C ALA A 22 -10.16 -5.99 -1.69
N PHE A 23 -9.22 -5.39 -2.42
CA PHE A 23 -8.16 -4.58 -1.83
C PHE A 23 -8.72 -3.36 -1.07
N LEU A 24 -9.60 -2.57 -1.70
CA LEU A 24 -10.18 -1.38 -1.07
C LEU A 24 -11.07 -1.74 0.14
N ASP A 25 -11.80 -2.85 0.08
CA ASP A 25 -12.56 -3.39 1.22
C ASP A 25 -11.64 -3.71 2.41
N LEU A 26 -10.46 -4.26 2.15
CA LEU A 26 -9.46 -4.52 3.20
C LEU A 26 -8.88 -3.24 3.78
N VAL A 27 -8.61 -2.22 2.96
CA VAL A 27 -8.15 -0.91 3.46
C VAL A 27 -9.18 -0.32 4.44
N GLN A 28 -10.46 -0.37 4.07
CA GLN A 28 -11.56 0.09 4.92
C GLN A 28 -11.71 -0.77 6.17
N PHE A 29 -11.51 -2.09 6.05
CA PHE A 29 -11.52 -3.00 7.19
C PHE A 29 -10.42 -2.65 8.21
N VAL A 30 -9.18 -2.44 7.77
CA VAL A 30 -8.06 -2.05 8.64
C VAL A 30 -8.36 -0.74 9.35
N TRP A 31 -8.85 0.27 8.62
CA TRP A 31 -9.26 1.55 9.20
C TRP A 31 -10.32 1.37 10.30
N ARG A 32 -11.42 0.65 9.99
CA ARG A 32 -12.53 0.43 10.95
C ARG A 32 -12.12 -0.37 12.18
N ARG A 33 -11.09 -1.21 12.08
CA ARG A 33 -10.55 -1.95 13.23
C ARG A 33 -9.77 -1.06 14.19
N GLY A 34 -9.35 0.13 13.77
CA GLY A 34 -8.58 1.05 14.61
C GLY A 34 -7.20 0.51 14.99
N TRP A 35 -6.64 -0.36 14.17
CA TRP A 35 -5.29 -0.86 14.37
C TRP A 35 -4.27 0.24 14.09
N LYS A 36 -3.32 0.40 15.02
CA LYS A 36 -2.21 1.36 14.87
C LYS A 36 -1.19 0.85 13.87
N LEU A 37 -0.97 1.60 12.79
CA LEU A 37 -0.06 1.25 11.70
C LEU A 37 1.38 1.20 12.18
N GLU A 38 1.75 1.97 13.20
CA GLU A 38 3.09 1.96 13.79
C GLU A 38 3.48 0.59 14.37
N ASN A 39 2.48 -0.26 14.66
CA ASN A 39 2.66 -1.63 15.14
C ASN A 39 2.75 -2.68 14.03
N ALA A 40 2.59 -2.31 12.76
CA ALA A 40 2.77 -3.25 11.66
C ALA A 40 4.19 -3.81 11.69
N THR A 41 4.30 -5.13 11.61
CA THR A 41 5.60 -5.80 11.60
C THR A 41 6.13 -5.96 10.17
N ILE A 42 7.44 -6.16 10.04
CA ILE A 42 8.05 -6.43 8.74
C ILE A 42 7.52 -7.77 8.20
N PRO A 43 7.05 -7.85 6.93
CA PRO A 43 6.58 -9.10 6.37
C PRO A 43 7.64 -10.21 6.44
N GLU A 44 7.25 -11.40 6.91
CA GLU A 44 8.13 -12.57 6.99
C GLU A 44 8.54 -13.10 5.61
N SER A 45 7.76 -12.77 4.56
CA SER A 45 8.02 -13.19 3.19
C SER A 45 9.43 -12.81 2.74
N LYS A 46 10.11 -13.71 2.03
CA LYS A 46 11.41 -13.44 1.40
C LYS A 46 11.30 -12.71 0.06
N ASP A 47 10.08 -12.54 -0.45
CA ASP A 47 9.83 -11.87 -1.73
C ASP A 47 10.05 -10.35 -1.59
N PRO A 48 11.03 -9.77 -2.31
CA PRO A 48 11.30 -8.34 -2.29
C PRO A 48 10.10 -7.49 -2.70
N LEU A 49 9.29 -7.96 -3.66
CA LEU A 49 8.11 -7.23 -4.14
C LEU A 49 7.05 -7.15 -3.05
N ARG A 50 6.79 -8.24 -2.34
CA ARG A 50 5.83 -8.23 -1.23
C ARG A 50 6.25 -7.31 -0.10
N LYS A 51 7.55 -7.28 0.25
CA LYS A 51 8.08 -6.33 1.23
C LYS A 51 7.91 -4.88 0.76
N ALA A 52 8.22 -4.60 -0.50
CA ALA A 52 8.10 -3.27 -1.07
C ALA A 52 6.64 -2.80 -1.16
N LEU A 53 5.72 -3.68 -1.54
CA LEU A 53 4.28 -3.41 -1.53
C LEU A 53 3.78 -3.17 -0.10
N GLY A 54 4.10 -4.05 0.85
CA GLY A 54 3.72 -3.88 2.26
C GLY A 54 4.18 -2.55 2.85
N ALA A 55 5.46 -2.19 2.64
CA ALA A 55 5.99 -0.91 3.11
C ALA A 55 5.28 0.29 2.45
N SER A 56 5.04 0.21 1.13
CA SER A 56 4.37 1.30 0.40
C SER A 56 2.91 1.46 0.82
N LEU A 57 2.22 0.35 1.09
CA LEU A 57 0.85 0.35 1.59
C LEU A 57 0.76 1.00 2.97
N VAL A 58 1.61 0.60 3.91
CA VAL A 58 1.62 1.18 5.26
C VAL A 58 1.90 2.68 5.20
N GLU A 59 2.94 3.09 4.47
CA GLU A 59 3.26 4.51 4.29
C GLU A 59 2.11 5.30 3.65
N ARG A 60 1.47 4.74 2.62
CA ARG A 60 0.35 5.40 1.94
C ARG A 60 -0.87 5.49 2.84
N MET A 61 -1.16 4.47 3.64
CA MET A 61 -2.26 4.53 4.60
C MET A 61 -2.00 5.59 5.69
N VAL A 62 -0.77 5.69 6.21
CA VAL A 62 -0.39 6.75 7.15
C VAL A 62 -0.63 8.12 6.52
N GLU A 63 -0.16 8.34 5.28
CA GLU A 63 -0.35 9.61 4.57
C GLU A 63 -1.85 9.94 4.40
N VAL A 64 -2.66 8.97 3.95
CA VAL A 64 -4.09 9.18 3.69
C VAL A 64 -4.89 9.37 4.98
N TRP A 65 -4.57 8.64 6.05
CA TRP A 65 -5.32 8.75 7.32
C TRP A 65 -4.95 9.99 8.13
N ASN A 66 -3.74 10.50 7.97
CA ASN A 66 -3.33 11.77 8.58
C ASN A 66 -3.83 12.99 7.80
N ALA A 67 -4.25 12.81 6.54
CA ALA A 67 -4.91 13.85 5.76
C ALA A 67 -6.39 14.05 6.19
N PRO A 68 -6.99 15.22 5.92
CA PRO A 68 -8.43 15.42 6.07
C PRO A 68 -9.24 14.43 5.22
N PRO A 69 -10.42 13.98 5.68
CA PRO A 69 -11.11 14.38 6.91
C PRO A 69 -10.66 13.58 8.15
N LYS A 70 -9.87 12.52 7.97
CA LYS A 70 -9.52 11.58 9.05
C LYS A 70 -8.65 12.23 10.12
N ASN A 71 -7.70 13.10 9.72
CA ASN A 71 -6.82 13.85 10.62
C ASN A 71 -6.27 13.00 11.78
N SER A 72 -5.86 11.77 11.47
CA SER A 72 -5.32 10.82 12.44
C SER A 72 -3.91 11.24 12.90
N ASP A 73 -3.34 10.46 13.82
CA ASP A 73 -2.01 10.63 14.39
C ASP A 73 -1.10 9.41 14.12
N GLU A 74 -1.37 8.70 13.03
CA GLU A 74 -0.62 7.50 12.67
C GLU A 74 0.83 7.79 12.32
N LYS A 75 1.69 6.80 12.52
CA LYS A 75 3.11 6.89 12.21
C LYS A 75 3.54 5.72 11.35
N VAL A 76 4.49 6.00 10.46
CA VAL A 76 5.14 4.98 9.65
C VAL A 76 6.07 4.15 10.55
N PRO A 77 6.00 2.81 10.52
CA PRO A 77 6.99 1.95 11.17
C PRO A 77 8.40 2.18 10.64
N VAL A 78 9.40 2.14 11.52
CA VAL A 78 10.82 2.35 11.18
C VAL A 78 11.31 1.38 10.10
N TRP A 79 10.79 0.15 10.06
CA TRP A 79 11.23 -0.85 9.09
C TRP A 79 10.90 -0.47 7.63
N CYS A 80 9.89 0.36 7.40
CA CYS A 80 9.50 0.76 6.04
C CYS A 80 10.61 1.54 5.33
N GLU A 81 11.39 2.35 6.07
CA GLU A 81 12.51 3.14 5.54
C GLU A 81 13.62 2.26 4.97
N GLY A 82 13.85 1.08 5.55
CA GLY A 82 14.91 0.15 5.16
C GLY A 82 14.56 -0.73 3.96
N VAL A 83 13.35 -0.63 3.40
CA VAL A 83 12.92 -1.50 2.30
C VAL A 83 13.41 -0.96 0.95
N PRO A 84 14.28 -1.68 0.23
CA PRO A 84 14.84 -1.22 -1.03
C PRO A 84 13.82 -1.24 -2.17
N ALA A 85 14.18 -0.58 -3.27
CA ALA A 85 13.44 -0.68 -4.52
C ALA A 85 13.55 -2.09 -5.12
N VAL A 86 12.49 -2.52 -5.82
CA VAL A 86 12.51 -3.76 -6.59
C VAL A 86 13.28 -3.57 -7.90
N PHE A 87 13.92 -4.64 -8.38
CA PHE A 87 14.71 -4.60 -9.61
C PHE A 87 13.82 -4.33 -10.83
N ASP A 88 12.79 -5.16 -11.04
CA ASP A 88 11.83 -4.99 -12.12
C ASP A 88 10.67 -4.11 -11.69
N ARG A 89 10.30 -3.16 -12.55
CA ARG A 89 9.21 -2.22 -12.25
C ARG A 89 7.88 -2.96 -12.18
N PHE A 90 7.23 -2.90 -11.02
CA PHE A 90 5.88 -3.42 -10.84
C PHE A 90 4.83 -2.32 -11.06
N TRP A 91 3.66 -2.70 -11.55
CA TRP A 91 2.51 -1.80 -11.75
C TRP A 91 1.35 -2.36 -10.95
N VAL A 92 0.76 -1.54 -10.08
CA VAL A 92 -0.46 -1.92 -9.32
C VAL A 92 -1.71 -1.93 -10.20
N VAL A 93 -1.63 -1.34 -11.39
CA VAL A 93 -2.68 -1.39 -12.43
C VAL A 93 -2.49 -2.61 -13.32
N LYS A 94 -3.60 -3.12 -13.83
CA LYS A 94 -3.62 -4.30 -14.70
C LYS A 94 -2.75 -4.10 -15.95
N PRO A 95 -2.07 -5.15 -16.44
CA PRO A 95 -1.23 -5.06 -17.64
C PRO A 95 -1.93 -4.46 -18.85
N GLU A 96 -3.20 -4.82 -19.08
CA GLU A 96 -4.02 -4.32 -20.19
C GLU A 96 -4.28 -2.82 -20.16
N ASP A 97 -4.25 -2.21 -18.97
CA ASP A 97 -4.53 -0.78 -18.79
C ASP A 97 -3.27 0.08 -18.77
N ARG A 98 -2.06 -0.51 -18.72
CA ARG A 98 -0.79 0.23 -18.51
C ARG A 98 -0.61 1.40 -19.46
N ASN A 99 -0.92 1.21 -20.74
CA ASN A 99 -0.79 2.25 -21.78
C ASN A 99 -1.65 3.50 -21.47
N LEU A 100 -2.77 3.33 -20.75
CA LEU A 100 -3.63 4.44 -20.33
C LEU A 100 -3.02 5.26 -19.20
N TRP A 101 -2.11 4.66 -18.43
CA TRP A 101 -1.52 5.25 -17.22
C TRP A 101 -0.07 5.72 -17.42
N GLU A 102 0.54 5.51 -18.57
CA GLU A 102 1.95 5.86 -18.81
C GLU A 102 2.26 7.36 -18.61
N SER A 103 1.30 8.23 -18.93
CA SER A 103 1.44 9.68 -18.76
C SER A 103 1.03 10.19 -17.38
N GLU A 104 0.42 9.34 -16.55
CA GLU A 104 -0.12 9.75 -15.26
C GLU A 104 0.99 9.90 -14.21
N PRO A 105 0.89 10.91 -13.32
CA PRO A 105 1.85 11.08 -12.25
C PRO A 105 1.81 9.87 -11.30
N ALA A 106 2.98 9.31 -11.03
CA ALA A 106 3.12 8.22 -10.08
C ALA A 106 3.04 8.74 -8.63
N ASN A 107 2.46 7.95 -7.73
CA ASN A 107 2.51 8.19 -6.30
C ASN A 107 3.95 8.04 -5.79
N ALA A 108 4.47 9.05 -5.08
CA ALA A 108 5.86 9.11 -4.64
C ALA A 108 6.27 7.98 -3.67
N ILE A 109 5.34 7.53 -2.83
CA ILE A 109 5.56 6.44 -1.85
C ILE A 109 5.85 5.11 -2.55
N PHE A 110 5.15 4.85 -3.66
CA PHE A 110 5.37 3.66 -4.48
C PHE A 110 6.58 3.84 -5.42
N ALA A 111 6.71 5.02 -6.03
CA ALA A 111 7.75 5.31 -7.00
C ALA A 111 9.16 5.15 -6.43
N LYS A 112 9.40 5.52 -5.16
CA LYS A 112 10.70 5.33 -4.50
C LYS A 112 11.13 3.87 -4.39
N ARG A 113 10.19 2.92 -4.56
CA ARG A 113 10.46 1.47 -4.56
C ARG A 113 10.39 0.83 -5.95
N ASN A 114 10.43 1.64 -7.02
CA ASN A 114 10.26 1.19 -8.41
C ASN A 114 8.89 0.50 -8.64
N ILE A 115 7.85 0.97 -7.95
CA ILE A 115 6.47 0.53 -8.15
C ILE A 115 5.68 1.70 -8.73
N PHE A 116 4.94 1.46 -9.82
CA PHE A 116 3.98 2.42 -10.32
C PHE A 116 2.62 2.20 -9.65
N ALA A 117 2.16 3.25 -8.98
CA ALA A 117 0.78 3.43 -8.59
C ALA A 117 0.33 4.83 -9.04
N PRO A 118 -0.91 5.00 -9.55
CA PRO A 118 -1.45 6.31 -9.84
C PRO A 118 -1.37 7.24 -8.62
N LYS A 119 -1.18 8.55 -8.81
CA LYS A 119 -1.08 9.53 -7.71
C LYS A 119 -2.20 9.39 -6.68
N GLU A 120 -3.42 9.19 -7.16
CA GLU A 120 -4.65 9.08 -6.35
C GLU A 120 -4.92 7.65 -5.82
N PHE A 121 -4.00 6.71 -6.01
CA PHE A 121 -4.14 5.36 -5.50
C PHE A 121 -4.38 5.37 -3.98
N MET A 122 -5.41 4.65 -3.51
CA MET A 122 -5.89 4.64 -2.12
C MET A 122 -6.37 5.99 -1.56
N PHE A 123 -6.65 6.99 -2.40
CA PHE A 123 -7.30 8.20 -1.94
C PHE A 123 -8.81 7.95 -1.80
N PHE A 124 -9.34 8.08 -0.59
CA PHE A 124 -10.77 7.89 -0.30
C PHE A 124 -11.35 9.22 0.18
N TYR A 125 -12.46 9.66 -0.44
CA TYR A 125 -13.18 10.88 -0.10
C TYR A 125 -14.13 10.75 1.12
N GLU A 126 -14.11 9.60 1.80
CA GLU A 126 -15.04 9.29 2.90
C GLU A 126 -14.33 9.15 4.25
#